data_AF-A0A3Q1G2M8-F1
#
_entry.id   AF-A0A3Q1G2M8-F1
#
_cell.length_a   1.000
_cell.length_b   1.000
_cell.length_c   1.000
_cell.angle_alpha   90.00
_cell.angle_beta   90.00
_cell.angle_gamma   90.00
#
_symmetry.space_group_name_H-M   'P 1'
#
loop_
_entity.id
_entity.type
_entity.pdbx_description
1 polymer ?
#
loop_
_entity_poly.entity_id
_entity_poly.type
_entity_poly.pdbx_seq_one_letter_code
_entity_poly.pdbx_strand_id
1 'polypeptide(L)'
;MMLNLVEHVFLCLCLIAIMVKRVAVILSGCGVYDGTEIHEASAVLVHLSRAGAKVQMFAPNADQMHVVNHCEGKPTEEKRNVLQESARIARGDVTDLAKLDVSAFDAAIIPGGFGVAKNLSDWAVKNKDCTIQPHVEKLIKDFHKAGKPLGMCCISPILAAKILPGCELTVGQDKECEKWVKKFFIIIRYFWMFKKFNLSLSFFPSSGGRMLRQQVL
;
A
#
# COMPACT_ATOMS: atom_id res chain seq x y z
N MET A 1 5.91 32.36 -42.98
CA MET A 1 5.34 32.49 -41.61
C MET A 1 4.48 31.30 -41.16
N MET A 2 4.18 30.31 -42.02
CA MET A 2 3.29 29.18 -41.70
C MET A 2 4.03 27.89 -41.26
N LEU A 3 5.35 27.81 -41.47
CA LEU A 3 6.18 26.67 -41.03
C LEU A 3 6.49 26.66 -39.52
N ASN A 4 6.53 27.81 -38.86
CA ASN A 4 6.85 27.89 -37.41
C ASN A 4 5.68 27.47 -36.50
N LEU A 5 4.45 27.43 -37.03
CA LEU A 5 3.28 27.04 -36.23
C LEU A 5 3.19 25.52 -36.08
N VAL A 6 3.60 24.77 -37.11
CA VAL A 6 3.54 23.29 -37.11
C VAL A 6 4.63 22.73 -36.19
N GLU A 7 5.84 23.26 -36.22
CA GLU A 7 6.91 22.83 -35.31
C GLU A 7 6.62 23.18 -33.84
N HIS A 8 6.07 24.36 -33.54
CA HIS A 8 5.67 24.71 -32.18
C HIS A 8 4.50 23.87 -31.66
N VAL A 9 3.52 23.53 -32.51
CA VAL A 9 2.43 22.62 -32.14
C VAL A 9 2.95 21.20 -31.94
N PHE A 10 3.91 20.73 -32.76
CA PHE A 10 4.53 19.41 -32.60
C PHE A 10 5.41 19.32 -31.34
N LEU A 11 6.12 20.40 -31.00
CA LEU A 11 6.90 20.50 -29.76
C LEU A 11 6.00 20.59 -28.52
N CYS A 12 4.85 21.27 -28.63
CA CYS A 12 3.84 21.38 -27.57
C CYS A 12 3.07 20.05 -27.37
N LEU A 13 2.81 19.29 -28.45
CA LEU A 13 2.26 17.93 -28.40
C LEU A 13 3.28 16.90 -27.89
N CYS A 14 4.58 17.07 -28.19
CA CYS A 14 5.67 16.28 -27.58
C CYS A 14 5.90 16.62 -26.10
N LEU A 15 5.55 17.84 -25.66
CA LEU A 15 5.60 18.27 -24.25
C LEU A 15 4.39 17.79 -23.42
N ILE A 16 3.38 17.18 -24.04
CA ILE A 16 2.61 16.11 -23.40
C ILE A 16 3.51 14.85 -23.38
N ALA A 17 4.74 15.02 -22.91
CA ALA A 17 5.58 13.94 -22.49
C ALA A 17 4.72 13.16 -21.50
N ILE A 18 4.51 11.88 -21.77
CA ILE A 18 3.88 10.96 -20.83
C ILE A 18 4.76 11.01 -19.58
N MET A 19 4.42 11.91 -18.64
CA MET A 19 5.19 12.11 -17.44
C MET A 19 5.10 10.81 -16.68
N VAL A 20 6.22 10.10 -16.66
CA VAL A 20 6.36 8.81 -15.99
C VAL A 20 6.03 9.02 -14.52
N LYS A 21 4.93 8.41 -14.09
CA LYS A 21 4.42 8.57 -12.73
C LYS A 21 5.32 7.85 -11.74
N ARG A 22 5.67 8.53 -10.65
CA ARG A 22 6.48 7.98 -9.57
C ARG A 22 5.58 7.51 -8.45
N VAL A 23 5.68 6.23 -8.07
CA VAL A 23 4.83 5.64 -7.03
C VAL A 23 5.70 5.07 -5.92
N ALA A 24 5.43 5.50 -4.69
CA ALA A 24 6.02 4.89 -3.50
C ALA A 24 5.23 3.64 -3.12
N VAL A 25 5.89 2.51 -2.88
CA VAL A 25 5.26 1.28 -2.38
C VAL A 25 5.79 1.00 -0.98
N ILE A 26 4.89 0.94 0.01
CA ILE A 26 5.26 0.82 1.43
C ILE A 26 5.06 -0.62 1.88
N LEU A 27 6.16 -1.29 2.20
CA LEU A 27 6.21 -2.68 2.63
C LEU A 27 6.35 -2.77 4.16
N SER A 28 6.03 -3.93 4.70
CA SER A 28 5.94 -4.20 6.13
C SER A 28 6.63 -5.50 6.57
N GLY A 29 7.47 -6.08 5.71
CA GLY A 29 8.15 -7.38 5.87
C GLY A 29 8.01 -8.22 4.60
N CYS A 30 8.09 -9.56 4.71
CA CYS A 30 7.93 -10.49 3.58
C CYS A 30 7.23 -11.80 4.00
N GLY A 31 5.89 -11.78 4.03
CA GLY A 31 5.08 -12.90 4.50
C GLY A 31 3.73 -12.42 5.01
N VAL A 32 2.63 -13.13 4.73
CA VAL A 32 1.28 -12.67 5.10
C VAL A 32 1.08 -12.52 6.61
N TYR A 33 1.71 -13.37 7.44
CA TYR A 33 1.45 -13.38 8.88
C TYR A 33 2.31 -12.40 9.68
N ASP A 34 3.47 -12.01 9.17
CA ASP A 34 4.45 -11.19 9.88
C ASP A 34 4.98 -10.01 9.06
N GLY A 35 4.53 -9.84 7.82
CA GLY A 35 4.99 -8.81 6.91
C GLY A 35 3.96 -8.44 5.85
N THR A 36 4.45 -8.09 4.66
CA THR A 36 3.63 -7.81 3.49
C THR A 36 3.12 -9.10 2.84
N GLU A 37 1.85 -9.12 2.44
CA GLU A 37 1.29 -10.19 1.61
C GLU A 37 1.95 -10.16 0.23
N ILE A 38 2.65 -11.26 -0.10
CA ILE A 38 3.60 -11.31 -1.22
C ILE A 38 2.86 -11.26 -2.57
N HIS A 39 1.66 -11.85 -2.68
CA HIS A 39 0.87 -11.84 -3.90
C HIS A 39 0.27 -10.46 -4.19
N GLU A 40 -0.21 -9.74 -3.18
CA GLU A 40 -0.70 -8.37 -3.27
C GLU A 40 0.43 -7.44 -3.69
N ALA A 41 1.61 -7.54 -3.05
CA ALA A 41 2.78 -6.77 -3.46
C ALA A 41 3.17 -7.08 -4.91
N SER A 42 3.25 -8.36 -5.29
CA SER A 42 3.53 -8.77 -6.67
C SER A 42 2.51 -8.20 -7.66
N ALA A 43 1.20 -8.30 -7.36
CA ALA A 43 0.14 -7.77 -8.19
C ALA A 43 0.24 -6.24 -8.35
N VAL A 44 0.46 -5.51 -7.24
CA VAL A 44 0.69 -4.06 -7.25
C VAL A 44 1.87 -3.71 -8.18
N LEU A 45 3.02 -4.38 -8.01
CA LEU A 45 4.22 -4.12 -8.81
C LEU A 45 4.00 -4.43 -10.30
N VAL A 46 3.34 -5.54 -10.63
CA VAL A 46 2.98 -5.89 -12.01
C VAL A 46 2.07 -4.83 -12.62
N HIS A 47 1.05 -4.35 -11.90
CA HIS A 47 0.14 -3.33 -12.42
C HIS A 47 0.83 -1.97 -12.61
N LEU A 48 1.68 -1.55 -11.67
CA LEU A 48 2.47 -0.33 -11.80
C LEU A 48 3.45 -0.42 -12.97
N SER A 49 4.10 -1.57 -13.17
CA SER A 49 4.99 -1.80 -14.31
C SER A 49 4.23 -1.74 -15.64
N ARG A 50 3.04 -2.36 -15.73
CA ARG A 50 2.19 -2.30 -16.93
C ARG A 50 1.70 -0.87 -17.22
N ALA A 51 1.58 -0.03 -16.20
CA ALA A 51 1.27 1.38 -16.32
C ALA A 51 2.44 2.27 -16.77
N GLY A 52 3.65 1.69 -16.88
CA GLY A 52 4.87 2.48 -17.12
C GLY A 52 5.27 3.36 -15.94
N ALA A 53 4.76 3.10 -14.73
CA ALA A 53 5.13 3.85 -13.54
C ALA A 53 6.54 3.47 -13.03
N LYS A 54 7.24 4.44 -12.46
CA LYS A 54 8.52 4.22 -11.73
C LYS A 54 8.21 4.00 -10.27
N VAL A 55 8.59 2.82 -9.78
CA VAL A 55 8.34 2.41 -8.40
C VAL A 55 9.60 2.59 -7.57
N GLN A 56 9.44 3.08 -6.35
CA GLN A 56 10.45 2.96 -5.30
C GLN A 56 9.79 2.34 -4.07
N MET A 57 10.40 1.30 -3.53
CA MET A 57 9.89 0.58 -2.37
C MET A 57 10.51 1.13 -1.08
N PHE A 58 9.69 1.19 -0.03
CA PHE A 58 10.11 1.67 1.28
C PHE A 58 9.61 0.74 2.37
N ALA A 59 10.37 0.62 3.45
CA ALA A 59 9.94 -0.11 4.64
C ALA A 59 10.60 0.52 5.88
N PRO A 60 9.95 0.51 7.06
CA PRO A 60 10.59 0.95 8.29
C PRO A 60 11.82 0.11 8.62
N ASN A 61 12.93 0.75 8.97
CA ASN A 61 14.07 0.04 9.55
C ASN A 61 13.81 -0.24 11.05
N ALA A 62 13.05 -1.29 11.32
CA ALA A 62 12.69 -1.72 12.67
C ALA A 62 12.56 -3.25 12.74
N ASP A 63 12.61 -3.81 13.95
CA ASP A 63 12.33 -5.23 14.16
C ASP A 63 10.86 -5.55 13.87
N GLN A 64 10.58 -6.73 13.32
CA GLN A 64 9.22 -7.26 13.23
C GLN A 64 8.68 -7.55 14.64
N MET A 65 7.39 -7.32 14.87
CA MET A 65 6.75 -7.63 16.15
C MET A 65 6.84 -9.13 16.48
N HIS A 66 6.57 -9.98 15.50
CA HIS A 66 6.72 -11.43 15.57
C HIS A 66 7.35 -11.93 14.28
N VAL A 67 8.08 -13.04 14.34
CA VAL A 67 8.45 -13.86 13.18
C VAL A 67 7.55 -15.09 13.21
N VAL A 68 6.97 -15.47 12.08
CA VAL A 68 5.97 -16.55 12.03
C VAL A 68 6.42 -17.67 11.10
N ASN A 69 6.40 -18.89 11.61
CA ASN A 69 6.45 -20.07 10.76
C ASN A 69 5.12 -20.15 9.98
N HIS A 70 5.18 -19.88 8.68
CA HIS A 70 3.99 -19.80 7.83
C HIS A 70 3.33 -21.17 7.57
N CYS A 71 4.06 -22.28 7.72
CA CYS A 71 3.48 -23.62 7.61
C CYS A 71 2.63 -23.97 8.84
N GLU A 72 3.03 -23.50 10.02
CA GLU A 72 2.35 -23.78 11.28
C GLU A 72 1.39 -22.67 11.73
N GLY A 73 1.56 -21.47 11.18
CA GLY A 73 0.84 -20.27 11.59
C GLY A 73 1.17 -19.81 13.02
N LYS A 74 2.35 -20.17 13.54
CA LYS A 74 2.78 -19.90 14.92
C LYS A 74 4.01 -19.01 14.98
N PRO A 75 4.13 -18.12 15.99
CA PRO A 75 5.34 -17.35 16.22
C PRO A 75 6.56 -18.23 16.48
N THR A 76 7.74 -17.74 16.11
CA THR A 76 9.04 -18.30 16.46
C THR A 76 9.83 -17.31 17.32
N GLU A 77 10.86 -17.79 18.02
CA GLU A 77 11.77 -16.96 18.83
C GLU A 77 12.80 -16.17 17.99
N GLU A 78 12.75 -16.32 16.66
CA GLU A 78 13.66 -15.62 15.77
C GLU A 78 13.37 -14.11 15.74
N LYS A 79 14.40 -13.32 15.43
CA LYS A 79 14.26 -11.89 15.18
C LYS A 79 14.61 -11.58 13.73
N ARG A 80 13.76 -10.76 13.10
CA ARG A 80 13.97 -10.27 11.73
C ARG A 80 13.64 -8.80 11.66
N ASN A 81 14.31 -8.11 10.75
CA ASN A 81 14.10 -6.68 10.51
C ASN A 81 13.17 -6.47 9.31
N VAL A 82 12.19 -5.58 9.48
CA VAL A 82 11.15 -5.26 8.49
C VAL A 82 11.76 -4.82 7.15
N LEU A 83 12.71 -3.88 7.17
CA LEU A 83 13.38 -3.39 5.97
C LEU A 83 14.18 -4.49 5.26
N GLN A 84 14.94 -5.28 6.02
CA GLN A 84 15.75 -6.38 5.47
C GLN A 84 14.88 -7.46 4.83
N GLU A 85 13.78 -7.85 5.48
CA GLU A 85 12.88 -8.86 4.92
C GLU A 85 12.11 -8.32 3.72
N SER A 86 11.69 -7.05 3.73
CA SER A 86 11.10 -6.39 2.56
C SER A 86 12.04 -6.31 1.36
N ALA A 87 13.37 -6.32 1.57
CA ALA A 87 14.34 -6.38 0.48
C ALA A 87 14.21 -7.65 -0.38
N ARG A 88 13.63 -8.73 0.15
CA ARG A 88 13.33 -9.96 -0.60
C ARG A 88 12.32 -9.71 -1.72
N ILE A 89 11.23 -8.99 -1.40
CA ILE A 89 10.21 -8.57 -2.39
C ILE A 89 10.85 -7.57 -3.37
N ALA A 90 11.61 -6.61 -2.84
CA ALA A 90 12.20 -5.54 -3.63
C ALA A 90 13.44 -5.92 -4.44
N ARG A 91 13.91 -7.17 -4.33
CA ARG A 91 15.17 -7.64 -4.94
C ARG A 91 16.37 -6.74 -4.59
N GLY A 92 16.41 -6.28 -3.35
CA GLY A 92 17.43 -5.38 -2.81
C GLY A 92 17.15 -3.88 -2.95
N ASP A 93 16.21 -3.47 -3.82
CA ASP A 93 15.90 -2.05 -4.06
C ASP A 93 14.80 -1.52 -3.14
N VAL A 94 15.09 -1.48 -1.84
CA VAL A 94 14.20 -0.93 -0.81
C VAL A 94 14.94 0.09 0.04
N THR A 95 14.27 1.21 0.33
CA THR A 95 14.83 2.30 1.13
C THR A 95 14.15 2.37 2.50
N ASP A 96 14.87 2.83 3.53
CA ASP A 96 14.27 3.15 4.82
C ASP A 96 13.14 4.18 4.64
N LEU A 97 11.96 3.88 5.19
CA LEU A 97 10.79 4.75 5.16
C LEU A 97 11.07 6.16 5.72
N ALA A 98 11.98 6.28 6.69
CA ALA A 98 12.36 7.57 7.26
C ALA A 98 12.97 8.54 6.21
N LYS A 99 13.49 8.02 5.09
CA LYS A 99 14.11 8.79 4.01
C LYS A 99 13.12 9.17 2.90
N LEU A 100 11.84 8.79 3.03
CA LEU A 100 10.84 9.09 2.00
C LEU A 100 10.55 10.59 1.97
N ASP A 101 10.75 11.20 0.80
CA ASP A 101 10.27 12.55 0.48
C ASP A 101 9.01 12.47 -0.38
N VAL A 102 7.87 12.90 0.19
CA VAL A 102 6.58 12.91 -0.48
C VAL A 102 6.58 13.80 -1.73
N SER A 103 7.43 14.84 -1.79
CA SER A 103 7.51 15.73 -2.95
C SER A 103 7.90 14.97 -4.23
N ALA A 104 8.70 13.91 -4.09
CA ALA A 104 9.28 13.13 -5.17
C ALA A 104 8.33 12.09 -5.79
N PHE A 105 7.13 11.90 -5.25
CA PHE A 105 6.18 10.87 -5.70
C PHE A 105 4.83 11.47 -6.10
N ASP A 106 4.15 10.84 -7.06
CA ASP A 106 2.79 11.21 -7.48
C ASP A 106 1.72 10.51 -6.65
N ALA A 107 2.01 9.31 -6.13
CA ALA A 107 1.09 8.49 -5.34
C ALA A 107 1.87 7.55 -4.40
N ALA A 108 1.18 6.99 -3.41
CA ALA A 108 1.69 5.89 -2.59
C ALA A 108 0.70 4.73 -2.51
N ILE A 109 1.22 3.50 -2.44
CA ILE A 109 0.44 2.28 -2.29
C ILE A 109 0.97 1.48 -1.09
N ILE A 110 0.07 1.00 -0.23
CA ILE A 110 0.37 0.13 0.90
C ILE A 110 -0.34 -1.21 0.65
N PRO A 111 0.39 -2.26 0.23
CA PRO A 111 -0.15 -3.62 0.19
C PRO A 111 -0.58 -4.11 1.58
N GLY A 112 -1.37 -5.17 1.61
CA GLY A 112 -1.83 -5.81 2.83
C GLY A 112 -0.79 -6.69 3.51
N GLY A 113 -1.30 -7.67 4.26
CA GLY A 113 -0.53 -8.54 5.16
C GLY A 113 -0.61 -8.06 6.61
N PHE A 114 -0.51 -9.01 7.54
CA PHE A 114 -0.59 -8.73 8.98
C PHE A 114 0.58 -7.89 9.49
N GLY A 115 1.68 -7.77 8.74
CA GLY A 115 2.73 -6.80 9.03
C GLY A 115 2.22 -5.36 9.05
N VAL A 116 1.13 -5.02 8.37
CA VAL A 116 0.49 -3.70 8.51
C VAL A 116 -0.07 -3.51 9.93
N ALA A 117 -0.76 -4.54 10.45
CA ALA A 117 -1.37 -4.51 11.78
C ALA A 117 -0.37 -4.72 12.92
N LYS A 118 0.86 -5.18 12.61
CA LYS A 118 1.89 -5.55 13.60
C LYS A 118 3.13 -4.63 13.58
N ASN A 119 3.55 -4.20 12.39
CA ASN A 119 4.82 -3.48 12.19
C ASN A 119 4.60 -2.03 11.74
N LEU A 120 3.56 -1.76 10.93
CA LEU A 120 3.18 -0.38 10.57
C LEU A 120 2.23 0.26 11.59
N SER A 121 1.67 -0.56 12.48
CA SER A 121 0.83 -0.18 13.61
C SER A 121 0.88 -1.31 14.65
N ASP A 122 0.33 -1.08 15.84
CA ASP A 122 0.13 -2.12 16.87
C ASP A 122 -1.34 -2.60 16.94
N TRP A 123 -2.09 -2.47 15.83
CA TRP A 123 -3.50 -2.87 15.72
C TRP A 123 -3.77 -4.32 16.12
N ALA A 124 -2.87 -5.24 15.77
CA ALA A 124 -3.01 -6.66 16.09
C ALA A 124 -3.14 -6.93 17.60
N VAL A 125 -2.62 -6.02 18.43
CA VAL A 125 -2.64 -6.13 19.90
C VAL A 125 -3.62 -5.14 20.53
N LYS A 126 -3.67 -3.89 20.04
CA LYS A 126 -4.44 -2.80 20.66
C LYS A 126 -5.75 -2.47 19.97
N ASN A 127 -6.03 -3.06 18.80
CA ASN A 127 -7.26 -2.83 18.04
C ASN A 127 -7.52 -1.31 17.85
N LYS A 128 -8.71 -0.80 18.15
CA LYS A 128 -9.08 0.63 17.98
C LYS A 128 -8.15 1.62 18.68
N ASP A 129 -7.55 1.21 19.79
CA ASP A 129 -6.62 2.03 20.57
C ASP A 129 -5.19 1.94 20.03
N CYS A 130 -5.02 1.41 18.81
CA CYS A 130 -3.74 1.30 18.17
C CYS A 130 -3.06 2.67 17.99
N THR A 131 -1.75 2.59 17.98
CA THR A 131 -0.85 3.62 17.50
C THR A 131 -0.29 3.19 16.14
N ILE A 132 -0.06 4.16 15.27
CA ILE A 132 0.55 3.94 13.96
C ILE A 132 2.01 4.34 14.05
N GLN A 133 2.85 3.61 13.32
CA GLN A 133 4.28 3.89 13.27
C GLN A 133 4.49 5.36 12.80
N PRO A 134 5.34 6.17 13.47
CA PRO A 134 5.37 7.62 13.24
C PRO A 134 5.65 8.07 11.80
N HIS A 135 6.55 7.38 11.09
CA HIS A 135 6.86 7.67 9.69
C HIS A 135 5.72 7.27 8.75
N VAL A 136 4.98 6.20 9.05
CA VAL A 136 3.76 5.82 8.31
C VAL A 136 2.66 6.86 8.51
N GLU A 137 2.45 7.31 9.75
CA GLU A 137 1.47 8.35 10.06
C GLU A 137 1.81 9.67 9.34
N LYS A 138 3.07 10.10 9.41
CA LYS A 138 3.57 11.28 8.70
C LYS A 138 3.35 11.14 7.19
N LEU A 139 3.71 9.99 6.60
CA LEU A 139 3.53 9.72 5.18
C LEU A 139 2.07 9.90 4.76
N ILE A 140 1.13 9.25 5.46
CA ILE A 140 -0.29 9.29 5.12
C ILE A 140 -0.82 10.73 5.19
N LYS A 141 -0.47 11.48 6.25
CA LYS A 141 -0.87 12.89 6.40
C LYS A 141 -0.28 13.76 5.28
N ASP A 142 1.00 13.57 4.94
CA ASP A 142 1.69 14.38 3.94
C ASP A 142 1.16 14.13 2.52
N PHE A 143 0.91 12.87 2.14
CA PHE A 143 0.27 12.54 0.85
C PHE A 143 -1.15 13.10 0.78
N HIS A 144 -1.93 12.97 1.86
CA HIS A 144 -3.28 13.52 1.92
C HIS A 144 -3.30 15.04 1.80
N LYS A 145 -2.44 15.74 2.58
CA LYS A 145 -2.30 17.20 2.53
C LYS A 145 -1.88 17.69 1.15
N ALA A 146 -1.03 16.93 0.45
CA ALA A 146 -0.60 17.23 -0.91
C ALA A 146 -1.64 16.89 -1.99
N GLY A 147 -2.82 16.34 -1.62
CA GLY A 147 -3.84 15.90 -2.57
C GLY A 147 -3.40 14.73 -3.47
N LYS A 148 -2.38 13.98 -3.03
CA LYS A 148 -1.80 12.86 -3.79
C LYS A 148 -2.53 11.56 -3.45
N PRO A 149 -2.82 10.69 -4.44
CA PRO A 149 -3.53 9.44 -4.19
C PRO A 149 -2.80 8.50 -3.23
N LEU A 150 -3.59 7.87 -2.35
CA LEU A 150 -3.18 6.76 -1.49
C LEU A 150 -3.98 5.51 -1.88
N GLY A 151 -3.28 4.44 -2.26
CA GLY A 151 -3.85 3.11 -2.49
C GLY A 151 -3.58 2.20 -1.30
N MET A 152 -4.60 1.48 -0.83
CA MET A 152 -4.50 0.59 0.32
C MET A 152 -5.24 -0.71 0.02
N CYS A 153 -4.60 -1.86 0.29
CA CYS A 153 -5.13 -3.20 0.06
C CYS A 153 -5.39 -3.95 1.38
N CYS A 154 -6.39 -4.84 1.39
CA CYS A 154 -6.69 -5.77 2.49
C CYS A 154 -6.88 -5.06 3.84
N ILE A 155 -6.02 -5.33 4.84
CA ILE A 155 -6.10 -4.73 6.18
C ILE A 155 -5.50 -3.32 6.24
N SER A 156 -4.69 -2.88 5.27
CA SER A 156 -4.04 -1.57 5.31
C SER A 156 -4.96 -0.33 5.41
N PRO A 157 -6.23 -0.33 4.95
CA PRO A 157 -7.17 0.78 5.16
C PRO A 157 -7.39 1.18 6.62
N ILE A 158 -7.12 0.31 7.60
CA ILE A 158 -7.20 0.68 9.03
C ILE A 158 -6.29 1.86 9.37
N LEU A 159 -5.17 2.02 8.65
CA LEU A 159 -4.23 3.10 8.86
C LEU A 159 -4.87 4.45 8.51
N ALA A 160 -5.51 4.53 7.34
CA ALA A 160 -6.26 5.72 6.93
C ALA A 160 -7.43 5.99 7.88
N ALA A 161 -8.17 4.95 8.29
CA ALA A 161 -9.32 5.10 9.19
C ALA A 161 -8.94 5.78 10.52
N LYS A 162 -7.75 5.46 11.05
CA LYS A 162 -7.24 6.05 12.29
C LYS A 162 -6.73 7.48 12.09
N ILE A 163 -6.15 7.80 10.94
CA ILE A 163 -5.42 9.06 10.70
C ILE A 163 -6.29 10.15 10.06
N LEU A 164 -7.17 9.77 9.14
CA LEU A 164 -7.89 10.68 8.26
C LEU A 164 -9.39 10.65 8.58
N PRO A 165 -9.91 11.61 9.38
CA PRO A 165 -11.32 11.63 9.72
C PRO A 165 -12.17 11.87 8.46
N GLY A 166 -13.27 11.13 8.32
CA GLY A 166 -14.20 11.26 7.21
C GLY A 166 -13.74 10.64 5.88
N CYS A 167 -12.65 9.85 5.89
CA CYS A 167 -12.25 9.09 4.70
C CYS A 167 -13.20 7.91 4.44
N GLU A 168 -13.40 7.61 3.15
CA GLU A 168 -14.23 6.50 2.69
C GLU A 168 -13.34 5.29 2.37
N LEU A 169 -13.67 4.13 2.95
CA LEU A 169 -12.83 2.94 2.91
C LEU A 169 -13.67 1.67 2.70
N THR A 170 -13.03 0.57 2.28
CA THR A 170 -13.60 -0.77 2.26
C THR A 170 -12.57 -1.81 2.67
N VAL A 171 -13.01 -2.85 3.38
CA VAL A 171 -12.21 -4.05 3.70
C VAL A 171 -12.89 -5.32 3.15
N GLY A 172 -13.80 -5.16 2.18
CA GLY A 172 -14.63 -6.25 1.65
C GLY A 172 -15.97 -6.39 2.37
N GLN A 173 -16.50 -7.62 2.42
CA GLN A 173 -17.80 -7.99 3.00
C GLN A 173 -17.65 -8.74 4.33
N ASP A 174 -16.77 -8.28 5.20
CA ASP A 174 -16.59 -8.89 6.52
C ASP A 174 -17.56 -8.27 7.54
N LYS A 175 -18.55 -9.06 7.97
CA LYS A 175 -19.57 -8.68 8.95
C LYS A 175 -19.00 -8.31 10.33
N GLU A 176 -17.82 -8.81 10.71
CA GLU A 176 -17.18 -8.44 11.97
C GLU A 176 -16.44 -7.11 11.83
N CYS A 177 -15.75 -6.85 10.72
CA CYS A 177 -15.21 -5.52 10.43
C CYS A 177 -16.31 -4.46 10.24
N GLU A 178 -17.46 -4.80 9.64
CA GLU A 178 -18.63 -3.92 9.51
C GLU A 178 -19.18 -3.42 10.86
N LYS A 179 -19.06 -4.20 11.94
CA LYS A 179 -19.50 -3.77 13.29
C LYS A 179 -18.65 -2.62 13.84
N TRP A 180 -17.37 -2.59 13.47
CA TRP A 180 -16.40 -1.59 13.93
C TRP A 180 -16.34 -0.36 13.02
N VAL A 181 -16.74 -0.53 11.76
CA VAL A 181 -16.84 0.52 10.74
C VAL A 181 -18.30 0.96 10.61
N LYS A 182 -18.81 1.69 11.61
CA LYS A 182 -20.18 2.23 11.53
C LYS A 182 -20.19 3.49 10.65
N LYS A 183 -20.57 3.27 9.40
CA LYS A 183 -21.11 4.25 8.43
C LYS A 183 -20.07 5.13 7.74
N PHE A 184 -19.51 4.65 6.62
CA PHE A 184 -19.17 5.47 5.45
C PHE A 184 -19.39 4.64 4.18
N PHE A 185 -20.07 5.21 3.20
CA PHE A 185 -20.53 4.55 1.97
C PHE A 185 -19.38 4.41 0.94
N ILE A 186 -18.50 3.44 1.20
CA ILE A 186 -17.79 2.51 0.27
C ILE A 186 -17.59 2.95 -1.20
N ILE A 187 -16.31 3.12 -1.61
CA ILE A 187 -15.64 2.80 -2.89
C ILE A 187 -14.25 3.49 -2.91
N ILE A 188 -13.17 2.75 -2.65
CA ILE A 188 -12.01 2.81 -3.57
C ILE A 188 -12.10 1.52 -4.36
N ARG A 189 -13.04 1.49 -5.31
CA ARG A 189 -12.89 0.58 -6.44
C ARG A 189 -11.49 0.88 -6.97
N TYR A 190 -10.66 -0.16 -7.09
CA TYR A 190 -9.46 -0.16 -7.94
C TYR A 190 -9.70 0.69 -9.21
N PHE A 191 -10.90 0.67 -9.77
CA PHE A 191 -11.37 1.55 -10.85
C PHE A 191 -11.09 3.07 -10.76
N TRP A 192 -11.07 3.76 -9.60
CA TRP A 192 -10.93 5.24 -9.58
C TRP A 192 -9.47 5.71 -9.71
N MET A 193 -8.53 5.07 -9.00
CA MET A 193 -7.10 5.26 -9.24
C MET A 193 -6.79 4.89 -10.70
N PHE A 194 -7.29 3.75 -11.17
CA PHE A 194 -7.03 3.26 -12.51
C PHE A 194 -7.66 4.12 -13.62
N LYS A 195 -8.82 4.77 -13.40
CA LYS A 195 -9.37 5.79 -14.33
C LYS A 195 -8.54 7.06 -14.41
N LYS A 196 -7.98 7.52 -13.28
CA LYS A 196 -7.08 8.70 -13.26
C LYS A 196 -5.71 8.41 -13.90
N PHE A 197 -5.30 7.14 -13.92
CA PHE A 197 -4.06 6.65 -14.54
C PHE A 197 -4.26 5.90 -15.87
N ASN A 198 -5.46 5.92 -16.46
CA ASN A 198 -5.81 5.27 -17.74
C ASN A 198 -5.43 3.78 -17.84
N LEU A 199 -5.61 3.03 -16.74
CA LEU A 199 -5.29 1.60 -16.64
C LEU A 199 -6.57 0.75 -16.73
N SER A 200 -6.58 -0.26 -17.60
CA SER A 200 -7.65 -1.27 -17.67
C SER A 200 -7.25 -2.55 -16.92
N LEU A 201 -8.21 -3.15 -16.21
CA LEU A 201 -8.03 -4.40 -15.49
C LEU A 201 -9.26 -5.29 -15.67
N SER A 202 -9.04 -6.49 -16.20
CA SER A 202 -9.97 -7.61 -16.18
C SER A 202 -9.63 -8.48 -14.97
N PHE A 203 -10.61 -8.68 -14.07
CA PHE A 203 -10.45 -9.59 -12.92
C PHE A 203 -11.01 -10.97 -13.24
N PHE A 204 -10.26 -12.01 -12.87
CA PHE A 204 -10.79 -13.36 -12.62
C PHE A 204 -11.28 -13.43 -11.16
N PRO A 205 -12.44 -14.04 -10.88
CA PRO A 205 -12.94 -14.20 -9.52
C PRO A 205 -12.08 -15.21 -8.76
N SER A 206 -11.58 -14.84 -7.57
CA SER A 206 -11.00 -15.83 -6.64
C SER A 206 -12.15 -16.61 -5.99
N SER A 207 -12.18 -17.91 -6.25
CA SER A 207 -13.02 -18.90 -5.62
C SER A 207 -12.88 -18.89 -4.10
N GLY A 208 -13.98 -19.16 -3.40
CA GLY A 208 -14.17 -18.87 -1.98
C GLY A 208 -13.15 -19.46 -1.00
N GLY A 209 -12.92 -18.72 0.09
CA GLY A 209 -12.11 -19.15 1.22
C GLY A 209 -12.68 -18.59 2.52
N ARG A 210 -13.15 -19.48 3.39
CA ARG A 210 -13.59 -19.17 4.77
C ARG A 210 -12.43 -18.55 5.56
N MET A 211 -12.72 -17.44 6.23
CA MET A 211 -11.82 -16.80 7.18
C MET A 211 -11.63 -17.73 8.38
N LEU A 212 -10.44 -18.33 8.50
CA LEU A 212 -10.05 -19.07 9.70
C LEU A 212 -9.92 -18.07 10.85
N ARG A 213 -10.78 -18.24 11.86
CA ARG A 213 -10.58 -17.65 13.20
C ARG A 213 -9.26 -18.21 13.75
N GLN A 214 -8.18 -17.45 13.64
CA GLN A 214 -7.05 -17.62 14.54
C GLN A 214 -7.32 -16.72 15.75
N GLN A 215 -7.79 -17.35 16.82
CA GLN A 215 -7.86 -16.74 18.13
C GLN A 215 -6.48 -16.23 18.49
N VAL A 216 -6.42 -14.97 18.89
CA VAL A 216 -5.30 -14.35 19.59
C VAL A 216 -5.01 -15.21 20.83
N LEU A 217 -3.85 -15.86 20.81
CA LEU A 217 -3.10 -16.25 22.00
C LEU A 217 -1.82 -15.41 22.01
#